data_AF-A0A182SYJ6-F1
#
_entry.id   AF-A0A182SYJ6-F1
#
_cell.length_a   1.000
_cell.length_b   1.000
_cell.length_c   1.000
_cell.angle_alpha   90.00
_cell.angle_beta   90.00
_cell.angle_gamma   90.00
#
_symmetry.space_group_name_H-M   'P 1'
#
loop_
_entity.id
_entity.type
_entity.pdbx_description
1 polymer ?
#
loop_
_entity_poly.entity_id
_entity_poly.type
_entity_poly.pdbx_seq_one_letter_code
_entity_poly.pdbx_strand_id
1 'polypeptide(L)'
;MEEEFEDDSWNNNPVRGNASEEEAESHEDPSENSKAVLNDCLQRFSSVDYIMEPSIFVQLKRYFQAGGTAEHVINQLSSNYAAVAQMANLLAEWLIMAAQMANLLAEWLIMAGVRVTDVQAMVENHLKDMILKTFDPKKADKIFTEEGETPGWLTEMIEHHTWRSLIYRLAEEYPECLMLNFTIKLISDAGFQSEITSISTAAQQIEVFSRVLKTAIAKFLSHPEDWQSAIEEVAKMVCHGQHTYVYSQVLIQVLSQEPKGGFIMKRLSQEITKYALKNNHNVTPITMALNGSSRHPQAYEALTSMLFRNTLNPADITLLYRKYTSPEPPPIDLIRNPQFLDLLVDSLFKVGTKINQEQKSKYIYLLGHRVLNKDELKATIIAIEKLHAICNVSRGSSELIGDISTLYSCIRFPVVGVGVIRWVENTVTEPSYFKLCTESCPLHLALLDEVACVHTSLHDQILRLLVRLFESKQDELEILVQLELKKMLLDRMVNLLARGCVVPVVKYISQCCTKGDTDISLIRYFVTEVLETVTHPYSSEFVQLFLPMVENEEITGSMRNEGDNDPIAEFIVHCKAHYTTL
;
A
#
# COMPACT_ATOMS: atom_id res chain seq x y z
N MET A 1 -21.72 12.99 57.36
CA MET A 1 -20.71 14.05 57.45
C MET A 1 -20.26 14.28 56.01
N GLU A 2 -21.10 14.82 55.13
CA GLU A 2 -21.71 16.17 55.15
C GLU A 2 -20.62 17.24 55.34
N GLU A 3 -20.13 17.74 54.21
CA GLU A 3 -19.26 18.90 54.08
C GLU A 3 -20.14 20.14 53.89
N GLU A 4 -19.98 21.09 54.81
CA GLU A 4 -20.62 22.39 54.84
C GLU A 4 -19.92 23.36 53.88
N PHE A 5 -20.73 24.04 53.06
CA PHE A 5 -20.38 25.27 52.37
C PHE A 5 -20.38 26.42 53.39
N GLU A 6 -19.27 27.15 53.51
CA GLU A 6 -19.25 28.47 54.13
C GLU A 6 -18.93 29.55 53.11
N ASP A 7 -19.70 30.62 53.24
CA ASP A 7 -19.78 31.85 52.48
C ASP A 7 -18.63 32.82 52.86
N ASP A 8 -18.60 33.92 52.12
CA ASP A 8 -18.18 35.26 52.55
C ASP A 8 -16.82 35.86 52.09
N SER A 9 -17.02 37.09 51.61
CA SER A 9 -16.17 38.28 51.77
C SER A 9 -15.26 38.70 50.62
N TRP A 10 -15.81 39.66 49.86
CA TRP A 10 -15.10 40.71 49.15
C TRP A 10 -14.10 41.45 50.06
N ASN A 11 -12.83 41.56 49.63
CA ASN A 11 -12.08 42.79 49.90
C ASN A 11 -10.92 43.01 48.92
N ASN A 12 -11.12 43.99 48.05
CA ASN A 12 -10.09 44.65 47.25
C ASN A 12 -9.19 45.50 48.14
N ASN A 13 -7.88 45.49 47.90
CA ASN A 13 -7.08 46.72 47.86
C ASN A 13 -5.70 46.53 47.19
N PRO A 14 -5.09 47.62 46.67
CA PRO A 14 -4.51 47.65 45.33
C PRO A 14 -3.05 48.15 45.31
N VAL A 15 -2.27 47.87 44.26
CA VAL A 15 -1.05 48.66 43.97
C VAL A 15 -0.76 48.75 42.46
N ARG A 16 -0.88 50.00 41.96
CA ARG A 16 -0.10 50.75 40.95
C ARG A 16 0.05 50.26 39.50
N GLY A 17 -0.34 51.19 38.61
CA GLY A 17 0.30 51.41 37.31
C GLY A 17 -0.23 52.65 36.57
N ASN A 18 0.42 53.79 36.78
CA ASN A 18 0.55 55.00 35.93
C ASN A 18 -0.70 55.70 35.34
N ALA A 19 -1.02 56.87 35.90
CA ALA A 19 -1.70 57.96 35.19
C ALA A 19 -0.80 59.21 35.22
N SER A 20 -0.51 59.74 34.04
CA SER A 20 0.20 60.99 33.80
C SER A 20 -0.77 62.18 33.84
N GLU A 21 -0.42 63.14 34.68
CA GLU A 21 -0.66 64.60 34.61
C GLU A 21 -1.60 65.11 33.51
N GLU A 22 -2.79 65.57 33.93
CA GLU A 22 -3.56 66.61 33.23
C GLU A 22 -3.89 67.75 34.21
N GLU A 23 -3.16 68.83 33.98
CA GLU A 23 -3.42 70.27 34.08
C GLU A 23 -4.54 70.83 34.99
N ALA A 24 -4.12 71.91 35.66
CA ALA A 24 -4.81 72.67 36.67
C ALA A 24 -5.98 73.52 36.15
N GLU A 25 -6.96 73.68 37.03
CA GLU A 25 -8.17 74.48 36.92
C GLU A 25 -7.90 75.96 36.57
N SER A 26 -8.58 76.45 35.52
CA SER A 26 -8.86 77.87 35.31
C SER A 26 -10.34 78.14 35.60
N HIS A 27 -10.60 78.99 36.59
CA HIS A 27 -11.89 79.60 36.89
C HIS A 27 -12.54 80.26 35.66
N GLU A 28 -13.78 79.91 35.31
CA GLU A 28 -14.67 80.73 34.46
C GLU A 28 -16.17 80.35 34.61
N ASP A 29 -17.05 81.25 34.18
CA ASP A 29 -18.39 81.58 34.71
C ASP A 29 -19.55 80.53 34.68
N PRO A 30 -20.57 80.63 35.56
CA PRO A 30 -21.66 79.63 35.69
C PRO A 30 -22.72 79.63 34.57
N SER A 31 -22.54 80.39 33.48
CA SER A 31 -23.58 80.59 32.45
C SER A 31 -23.30 79.84 31.13
N GLU A 32 -22.04 79.50 30.84
CA GLU A 32 -21.66 78.79 29.60
C GLU A 32 -21.78 77.26 29.70
N ASN A 33 -21.75 76.73 30.93
CA ASN A 33 -21.73 75.29 31.18
C ASN A 33 -23.05 74.59 30.80
N SER A 34 -24.19 75.27 30.91
CA SER A 34 -25.48 74.68 30.52
C SER A 34 -25.62 74.45 29.01
N LYS A 35 -25.04 75.31 28.17
CA LYS A 35 -25.09 75.14 26.70
C LYS A 35 -24.13 74.06 26.21
N ALA A 36 -22.95 73.94 26.83
CA ALA A 36 -22.01 72.86 26.54
C ALA A 36 -22.59 71.48 26.92
N VAL A 37 -23.24 71.39 28.08
CA VAL A 37 -23.92 70.17 28.53
C VAL A 37 -25.10 69.80 27.62
N LEU A 38 -25.86 70.78 27.12
CA LEU A 38 -26.91 70.53 26.13
C LEU A 38 -26.37 69.97 24.82
N ASN A 39 -25.27 70.52 24.30
CA ASN A 39 -24.66 70.05 23.06
C ASN A 39 -24.02 68.66 23.20
N ASP A 40 -23.36 68.35 24.32
CA ASP A 40 -22.81 67.01 24.59
C ASP A 40 -23.94 65.96 24.68
N CYS A 41 -25.04 66.28 25.36
CA CYS A 41 -26.21 65.41 25.40
C CYS A 41 -26.85 65.22 24.01
N LEU A 42 -26.98 66.28 23.20
CA LEU A 42 -27.54 66.19 21.85
C LEU A 42 -26.65 65.38 20.90
N GLN A 43 -25.32 65.50 21.02
CA GLN A 43 -24.38 64.70 20.24
C GLN A 43 -24.51 63.21 20.59
N ARG A 44 -24.75 62.88 21.87
CA ARG A 44 -24.98 61.50 22.32
C ARG A 44 -26.35 60.97 21.85
N PHE A 45 -27.41 61.77 21.93
CA PHE A 45 -28.73 61.41 21.41
C PHE A 45 -28.75 61.27 19.87
N SER A 46 -27.76 61.85 19.19
CA SER A 46 -27.58 61.71 17.75
C SER A 46 -26.92 60.38 17.33
N SER A 47 -26.45 59.57 18.29
CA SER A 47 -25.86 58.26 17.98
C SER A 47 -26.92 57.19 17.70
N VAL A 48 -26.59 56.25 16.81
CA VAL A 48 -27.51 55.22 16.33
C VAL A 48 -27.88 54.29 17.49
N ASP A 49 -29.17 54.03 17.68
CA ASP A 49 -29.72 53.17 18.73
C ASP A 49 -29.39 53.58 20.18
N TYR A 50 -29.00 54.83 20.44
CA TYR A 50 -28.68 55.33 21.79
C TYR A 50 -29.83 55.20 22.80
N ILE A 51 -31.07 55.07 22.32
CA ILE A 51 -32.24 54.81 23.17
C ILE A 51 -32.15 53.47 23.92
N MET A 52 -31.35 52.53 23.42
CA MET A 52 -31.14 51.20 24.00
C MET A 52 -29.95 51.16 24.98
N GLU A 53 -29.18 52.25 25.08
CA GLU A 53 -28.06 52.34 26.00
C GLU A 53 -28.55 52.49 27.46
N PRO A 54 -27.97 51.73 28.42
CA PRO A 54 -28.41 51.76 29.82
C PRO A 54 -28.23 53.13 30.49
N SER A 55 -27.43 54.03 29.89
CA SER A 55 -27.18 55.38 30.38
C SER A 55 -28.17 56.46 29.89
N ILE A 56 -29.15 56.10 29.05
CA ILE A 56 -30.10 57.05 28.44
C ILE A 56 -30.86 57.88 29.49
N PHE A 57 -31.30 57.24 30.59
CA PHE A 57 -32.07 57.90 31.65
C PHE A 57 -31.23 58.93 32.42
N VAL A 58 -29.94 58.66 32.60
CA VAL A 58 -29.02 59.58 33.27
C VAL A 58 -28.78 60.81 32.41
N GLN A 59 -28.62 60.62 31.10
CA GLN A 59 -28.38 61.72 30.16
C GLN A 59 -29.64 62.54 29.87
N LEU A 60 -30.82 61.91 29.78
CA LEU A 60 -32.10 62.63 29.70
C LEU A 60 -32.30 63.52 30.93
N LYS A 61 -32.03 63.00 32.13
CA LYS A 61 -32.14 63.78 33.37
C LYS A 61 -31.18 64.98 33.36
N ARG A 62 -29.95 64.78 32.90
CA ARG A 62 -28.94 65.84 32.75
C ARG A 62 -29.34 66.89 31.71
N TYR A 63 -29.93 66.48 30.59
CA TYR A 63 -30.41 67.35 29.53
C TYR A 63 -31.61 68.21 29.95
N PHE A 64 -32.58 67.62 30.66
CA PHE A 64 -33.73 68.38 31.19
C PHE A 64 -33.34 69.34 32.31
N GLN A 65 -32.36 68.97 33.15
CA GLN A 65 -31.81 69.86 34.18
C GLN A 65 -31.06 71.06 33.59
N ALA A 66 -30.50 70.93 32.39
CA ALA A 66 -29.83 72.01 31.66
C ALA A 66 -30.79 72.91 30.85
N GLY A 67 -32.11 72.66 30.88
CA GLY A 67 -33.12 73.49 30.21
C GLY A 67 -33.48 73.07 28.79
N GLY A 68 -33.17 71.84 28.39
CA GLY A 68 -33.42 71.33 27.04
C GLY A 68 -34.90 71.05 26.73
N THR A 69 -35.30 71.25 25.48
CA THR A 69 -36.68 71.01 25.01
C THR A 69 -36.93 69.53 24.69
N ALA A 70 -38.06 69.00 25.17
CA ALA A 70 -38.42 67.59 25.00
C ALA A 70 -38.65 67.19 23.53
N GLU A 71 -39.24 68.09 22.73
CA GLU A 71 -39.51 67.82 21.31
C GLU A 71 -38.24 67.54 20.49
N HIS A 72 -37.14 68.24 20.81
CA HIS A 72 -35.91 68.09 20.06
C HIS A 72 -35.24 66.73 20.31
N VAL A 73 -35.29 66.25 21.55
CA VAL A 73 -34.74 64.94 21.93
C VAL A 73 -35.59 63.81 21.39
N ILE A 74 -36.93 63.94 21.43
CA ILE A 74 -37.83 62.93 20.86
C ILE A 74 -37.59 62.79 19.36
N ASN A 75 -37.44 63.91 18.64
CA ASN A 75 -37.16 63.87 17.20
C ASN A 75 -35.79 63.25 16.88
N GLN A 76 -34.74 63.56 17.65
CA GLN A 76 -33.41 63.00 17.43
C GLN A 76 -33.30 61.51 17.80
N LEU A 77 -33.90 61.09 18.93
CA LEU A 77 -33.89 59.68 19.32
C LEU A 77 -34.75 58.82 18.39
N SER A 78 -35.87 59.35 17.89
CA SER A 78 -36.72 58.62 16.94
C SER A 78 -36.12 58.55 15.54
N SER A 79 -35.44 59.59 15.06
CA SER A 79 -34.78 59.56 13.74
C SER A 79 -33.59 58.62 13.67
N ASN A 80 -32.94 58.36 14.82
CA ASN A 80 -31.71 57.55 14.90
C ASN A 80 -31.94 56.14 15.47
N TYR A 81 -33.20 55.74 15.63
CA TYR A 81 -33.56 54.37 16.01
C TYR A 81 -33.54 53.45 14.78
N ALA A 82 -32.57 52.56 14.73
CA ALA A 82 -32.36 51.57 13.67
C ALA A 82 -32.66 50.12 14.12
N ALA A 83 -32.97 49.91 15.41
CA ALA A 83 -33.39 48.63 16.00
C ALA A 83 -32.40 47.46 15.78
N VAL A 84 -31.10 47.76 15.62
CA VAL A 84 -30.08 46.76 15.26
C VAL A 84 -29.99 45.66 16.33
N ALA A 85 -30.09 46.02 17.60
CA ALA A 85 -30.07 45.07 18.72
C ALA A 85 -31.31 44.15 18.74
N GLN A 86 -32.49 44.67 18.39
CA GLN A 86 -33.71 43.84 18.32
C GLN A 86 -33.66 42.90 17.12
N MET A 87 -33.13 43.36 15.99
CA MET A 87 -32.96 42.54 14.79
C MET A 87 -31.92 41.44 15.02
N ALA A 88 -30.86 41.72 15.78
CA ALA A 88 -29.88 40.73 16.22
C ALA A 88 -30.49 39.69 17.17
N ASN A 89 -31.35 40.10 18.13
CA ASN A 89 -32.05 39.17 19.01
C ASN A 89 -33.06 38.30 18.24
N LEU A 90 -33.81 38.86 17.29
CA LEU A 90 -34.69 38.09 16.40
C LEU A 90 -33.89 37.10 15.55
N LEU A 91 -32.74 37.50 15.01
CA LEU A 91 -31.84 36.60 14.28
C LEU A 91 -31.29 35.49 15.19
N ALA A 92 -30.92 35.80 16.43
CA ALA A 92 -30.48 34.82 17.41
C ALA A 92 -31.60 33.84 17.77
N GLU A 93 -32.82 34.32 18.04
CA GLU A 93 -34.01 33.48 18.26
C GLU A 93 -34.32 32.61 17.04
N TRP A 94 -34.19 33.16 15.83
CA TRP A 94 -34.41 32.42 14.59
C TRP A 94 -33.34 31.34 14.35
N LEU A 95 -32.08 31.62 14.70
CA LEU A 95 -30.97 30.65 14.67
C LEU A 95 -31.17 29.54 15.71
N ILE A 96 -31.63 29.87 16.92
CA ILE A 96 -31.98 28.89 17.97
C ILE A 96 -33.15 28.02 17.51
N MET A 97 -34.20 28.62 16.92
CA MET A 97 -35.33 27.90 16.33
C MET A 97 -34.90 26.99 15.19
N ALA A 98 -34.02 27.45 14.29
CA ALA A 98 -33.50 26.64 13.19
C ALA A 98 -32.67 25.45 13.69
N ALA A 99 -31.85 25.64 14.72
CA ALA A 99 -31.10 24.56 15.37
C ALA A 99 -32.04 23.54 16.05
N GLN A 100 -33.09 24.00 16.73
CA GLN A 100 -34.13 23.11 17.29
C GLN A 100 -34.90 22.36 16.22
N MET A 101 -35.19 23.01 15.08
CA MET A 101 -35.90 22.40 13.97
C MET A 101 -35.06 21.30 13.29
N ALA A 102 -33.74 21.44 13.26
CA ALA A 102 -32.82 20.38 12.80
C ALA A 102 -32.83 19.15 13.72
N ASN A 103 -32.85 19.37 15.04
CA ASN A 103 -33.01 18.27 16.02
C ASN A 103 -34.39 17.60 15.91
N LEU A 104 -35.46 18.39 15.72
CA LEU A 104 -36.81 17.87 15.53
C LEU A 104 -36.96 17.10 14.21
N LEU A 105 -36.26 17.50 13.15
CA LEU A 105 -36.18 16.75 11.89
C LEU A 105 -35.50 15.39 12.08
N ALA A 106 -34.41 15.35 12.85
CA ALA A 106 -33.73 14.11 13.21
C ALA A 106 -34.66 13.19 14.03
N GLU A 107 -35.37 13.74 15.02
CA GLU A 107 -36.34 12.99 15.84
C GLU A 107 -37.56 12.51 15.03
N TRP A 108 -38.05 13.30 14.08
CA TRP A 108 -39.15 12.93 13.19
C TRP A 108 -38.76 11.79 12.23
N LEU A 109 -37.54 11.83 11.67
CA LEU A 109 -36.98 10.74 10.85
C LEU A 109 -36.84 9.44 11.65
N ILE A 110 -36.47 9.53 12.93
CA ILE A 110 -36.40 8.39 13.85
C ILE A 110 -37.81 7.83 14.13
N MET A 111 -38.81 8.69 14.35
CA MET A 111 -40.21 8.28 14.52
C MET A 111 -40.85 7.71 13.25
N ALA A 112 -40.38 8.10 12.06
CA ALA A 112 -40.85 7.59 10.77
C ALA A 112 -40.32 6.17 10.43
N GLY A 113 -39.59 5.53 11.36
CA GLY A 113 -39.12 4.15 11.23
C GLY A 113 -37.72 4.00 10.63
N VAL A 114 -37.00 5.10 10.43
CA VAL A 114 -35.58 5.06 10.02
C VAL A 114 -34.71 4.85 11.25
N ARG A 115 -33.81 3.88 11.21
CA ARG A 115 -32.91 3.60 12.34
C ARG A 115 -32.03 4.83 12.60
N VAL A 116 -31.81 5.17 13.87
CA VAL A 116 -31.00 6.32 14.31
C VAL A 116 -29.64 6.38 13.63
N THR A 117 -29.03 5.21 13.41
CA THR A 117 -27.74 5.05 12.70
C THR A 117 -27.78 5.51 11.25
N ASP A 118 -28.90 5.28 10.56
CA ASP A 118 -29.05 5.61 9.13
C ASP A 118 -29.29 7.12 8.95
N VAL A 119 -29.96 7.77 9.91
CA VAL A 119 -30.15 9.22 9.95
C VAL A 119 -28.81 9.93 10.26
N GLN A 120 -28.07 9.43 11.25
CA GLN A 120 -26.73 9.95 11.57
C GLN A 120 -25.78 9.84 10.37
N ALA A 121 -25.73 8.67 9.72
CA ALA A 121 -24.92 8.49 8.51
C ALA A 121 -25.34 9.43 7.36
N MET A 122 -26.64 9.70 7.20
CA MET A 122 -27.13 10.63 6.18
C MET A 122 -26.68 12.07 6.45
N VAL A 123 -26.76 12.52 7.71
CA VAL A 123 -26.30 13.85 8.14
C VAL A 123 -24.79 13.96 8.00
N GLU A 124 -24.03 12.96 8.45
CA GLU A 124 -22.57 12.90 8.30
C GLU A 124 -22.14 12.98 6.83
N ASN A 125 -22.79 12.22 5.94
CA ASN A 125 -22.49 12.26 4.51
C ASN A 125 -22.85 13.61 3.87
N HIS A 126 -23.96 14.22 4.27
CA HIS A 126 -24.33 15.55 3.78
C HIS A 126 -23.34 16.63 4.25
N LEU A 127 -22.93 16.59 5.53
CA LEU A 127 -21.90 17.48 6.07
C LEU A 127 -20.56 17.28 5.37
N LYS A 128 -20.17 16.03 5.12
CA LYS A 128 -18.97 15.69 4.34
C LYS A 128 -18.98 16.36 2.97
N ASP A 129 -20.08 16.26 2.24
CA ASP A 129 -20.23 16.87 0.91
C ASP A 129 -20.24 18.41 0.96
N MET A 130 -20.84 19.00 2.00
CA MET A 130 -20.80 20.45 2.19
C MET A 130 -19.39 20.94 2.49
N ILE A 131 -18.65 20.25 3.37
CA ILE A 131 -17.28 20.61 3.70
C ILE A 131 -16.40 20.52 2.45
N LEU A 132 -16.48 19.44 1.68
CA LEU A 132 -15.72 19.33 0.42
C LEU A 132 -15.97 20.49 -0.55
N LYS A 133 -17.21 21.00 -0.62
CA LYS A 133 -17.58 22.11 -1.52
C LYS A 133 -17.20 23.49 -1.02
N THR A 134 -17.09 23.68 0.29
CA THR A 134 -16.95 25.01 0.92
C THR A 134 -15.61 25.23 1.62
N PHE A 135 -14.76 24.19 1.67
CA PHE A 135 -13.46 24.26 2.33
C PHE A 135 -12.53 25.28 1.66
N ASP A 136 -11.97 26.18 2.47
CA ASP A 136 -11.00 27.18 2.04
C ASP A 136 -9.70 26.98 2.84
N PRO A 137 -8.61 26.51 2.19
CA PRO A 137 -7.37 26.17 2.88
C PRO A 137 -6.72 27.37 3.56
N LYS A 138 -6.86 28.59 3.01
CA LYS A 138 -6.22 29.78 3.57
C LYS A 138 -6.86 30.21 4.90
N LYS A 139 -8.17 30.01 5.04
CA LYS A 139 -8.89 30.31 6.28
C LYS A 139 -8.59 29.28 7.35
N ALA A 140 -8.52 28.00 6.98
CA ALA A 140 -8.14 26.92 7.88
C ALA A 140 -6.73 27.14 8.45
N ASP A 141 -5.76 27.50 7.59
CA ASP A 141 -4.39 27.79 8.03
C ASP A 141 -4.30 29.05 8.90
N LYS A 142 -5.15 30.06 8.65
CA LYS A 142 -5.21 31.26 9.48
C LYS A 142 -5.67 30.94 10.91
N ILE A 143 -6.72 30.14 11.07
CA ILE A 143 -7.20 29.70 12.39
C ILE A 143 -6.10 28.92 13.12
N PHE A 144 -5.42 28.02 12.39
CA PHE A 144 -4.35 27.20 12.95
C PHE A 144 -3.11 28.01 13.36
N THR A 145 -2.77 29.08 12.63
CA THR A 145 -1.60 29.92 12.91
C THR A 145 -1.86 31.01 13.95
N GLU A 146 -3.10 31.49 14.09
CA GLU A 146 -3.48 32.52 15.08
C GLU A 146 -3.65 31.93 16.49
N GLU A 147 -4.16 30.70 16.61
CA GLU A 147 -4.43 30.08 17.93
C GLU A 147 -3.20 29.41 18.54
N GLY A 148 -2.18 29.06 17.76
CA GLY A 148 -0.88 28.54 18.24
C GLY A 148 -0.90 27.16 18.92
N GLU A 149 -2.07 26.69 19.35
CA GLU A 149 -2.34 25.37 19.92
C GLU A 149 -3.24 24.54 19.02
N THR A 150 -3.17 23.21 19.18
CA THR A 150 -4.02 22.27 18.44
C THR A 150 -5.47 22.39 18.91
N PRO A 151 -6.44 22.70 18.05
CA PRO A 151 -7.82 22.83 18.50
C PRO A 151 -8.35 21.51 19.08
N GLY A 152 -8.96 21.55 20.27
CA GLY A 152 -9.46 20.33 20.95
C GLY A 152 -10.45 19.52 20.11
N TRP A 153 -11.30 20.21 19.34
CA TRP A 153 -12.26 19.58 18.42
C TRP A 153 -11.59 18.70 17.35
N LEU A 154 -10.35 19.00 16.97
CA LEU A 154 -9.62 18.23 15.98
C LEU A 154 -9.27 16.84 16.52
N THR A 155 -8.96 16.75 17.81
CA THR A 155 -8.67 15.47 18.49
C THR A 155 -9.91 14.59 18.53
N GLU A 156 -11.06 15.15 18.86
CA GLU A 156 -12.35 14.45 18.86
C GLU A 156 -12.76 14.00 17.44
N MET A 157 -12.52 14.83 16.42
CA MET A 157 -12.78 14.46 15.03
C MET A 157 -11.93 13.28 14.55
N ILE A 158 -10.70 13.13 15.04
CA ILE A 158 -9.79 12.03 14.66
C ILE A 158 -10.28 10.67 15.18
N GLU A 159 -11.06 10.61 16.26
CA GLU A 159 -11.57 9.34 16.79
C GLU A 159 -12.52 8.64 15.80
N HIS A 160 -13.26 9.41 14.99
CA HIS A 160 -14.25 8.88 14.06
C HIS A 160 -13.65 8.60 12.67
N HIS A 161 -13.94 7.41 12.12
CA HIS A 161 -13.48 7.00 10.79
C HIS A 161 -14.01 7.89 9.66
N THR A 162 -15.27 8.34 9.74
CA THR A 162 -15.91 9.16 8.70
C THR A 162 -15.16 10.47 8.44
N TRP A 163 -14.74 11.14 9.51
CA TRP A 163 -14.01 12.41 9.44
C TRP A 163 -12.55 12.22 9.02
N ARG A 164 -11.88 11.15 9.46
CA ARG A 164 -10.55 10.78 8.94
C ARG A 164 -10.56 10.57 7.43
N SER A 165 -11.58 9.89 6.89
CA SER A 165 -11.76 9.74 5.45
C SER A 165 -11.95 11.07 4.72
N LEU A 166 -12.67 12.03 5.32
CA LEU A 166 -12.83 13.38 4.76
C LEU A 166 -11.50 14.13 4.74
N ILE A 167 -10.71 14.08 5.82
CA ILE A 167 -9.41 14.73 5.93
C ILE A 167 -8.44 14.22 4.86
N TYR A 168 -8.42 12.90 4.61
CA TYR A 168 -7.59 12.33 3.54
C TYR A 168 -7.98 12.88 2.16
N ARG A 169 -9.28 12.96 1.84
CA ARG A 169 -9.74 13.53 0.56
C ARG A 169 -9.39 15.01 0.42
N LEU A 170 -9.57 15.79 1.48
CA LEU A 170 -9.22 17.21 1.48
C LEU A 170 -7.72 17.42 1.31
N ALA A 171 -6.89 16.57 1.90
CA ALA A 171 -5.44 16.66 1.77
C ALA A 171 -4.93 16.21 0.40
N GLU A 172 -5.67 15.35 -0.33
CA GLU A 172 -5.41 15.08 -1.75
C GLU A 172 -5.71 16.30 -2.63
N GLU A 173 -6.78 17.04 -2.35
CA GLU A 173 -7.18 18.22 -3.12
C GLU A 173 -6.34 19.46 -2.78
N TYR A 174 -5.93 19.63 -1.52
CA TYR A 174 -5.20 20.81 -1.02
C TYR A 174 -3.90 20.42 -0.28
N PRO A 175 -2.85 19.99 -0.99
CA PRO A 175 -1.61 19.48 -0.38
C PRO A 175 -0.78 20.53 0.38
N GLU A 176 -0.93 21.81 0.03
CA GLU A 176 -0.16 22.92 0.63
C GLU A 176 -0.74 23.43 1.96
N CYS A 177 -1.90 22.90 2.41
CA CYS A 177 -2.55 23.35 3.64
C CYS A 177 -1.83 22.82 4.89
N LEU A 178 -1.37 23.72 5.75
CA LEU A 178 -0.64 23.38 6.97
C LEU A 178 -1.51 22.63 7.98
N MET A 179 -2.76 23.05 8.14
CA MET A 179 -3.70 22.42 9.07
C MET A 179 -3.97 20.96 8.69
N LEU A 180 -4.20 20.67 7.41
CA LEU A 180 -4.40 19.29 6.94
C LEU A 180 -3.15 18.45 7.13
N ASN A 181 -1.99 19.03 6.81
CA ASN A 181 -0.70 18.37 7.01
C ASN A 181 -0.46 18.00 8.48
N PHE A 182 -0.75 18.92 9.40
CA PHE A 182 -0.64 18.67 10.83
C PHE A 182 -1.68 17.65 11.34
N THR A 183 -2.90 17.70 10.81
CA THR A 183 -3.96 16.75 11.17
C THR A 183 -3.60 15.32 10.76
N ILE A 184 -3.01 15.12 9.58
CA ILE A 184 -2.52 13.80 9.16
C ILE A 184 -1.42 13.28 10.10
N LYS A 185 -0.54 14.17 10.58
CA LYS A 185 0.45 13.81 11.59
C LYS A 185 -0.21 13.35 12.90
N LEU A 186 -1.23 14.06 13.39
CA LEU A 186 -1.99 13.64 14.57
C LEU A 186 -2.70 12.30 14.38
N ILE A 187 -3.32 12.06 13.21
CA ILE A 187 -3.95 10.77 12.89
C ILE A 187 -2.90 9.64 12.92
N SER A 188 -1.69 9.94 12.42
CA SER A 188 -0.55 9.02 12.48
C SER A 188 -0.10 8.76 13.91
N ASP A 189 -0.05 9.78 14.78
CA ASP A 189 0.31 9.67 16.20
C ASP A 189 -0.72 8.86 16.99
N ALA A 190 -2.01 8.98 16.65
CA ALA A 190 -3.11 8.20 17.23
C ALA A 190 -3.10 6.70 16.83
N GLY A 191 -2.21 6.29 15.92
CA GLY A 191 -2.04 4.88 15.54
C GLY A 191 -2.89 4.41 14.35
N PHE A 192 -3.66 5.30 13.71
CA PHE A 192 -4.56 4.97 12.60
C PHE A 192 -3.88 4.96 11.22
N GLN A 193 -2.62 4.54 11.17
CA GLN A 193 -1.76 4.63 9.99
C GLN A 193 -2.15 3.65 8.88
N SER A 194 -2.81 2.54 9.22
CA SER A 194 -3.29 1.54 8.27
C SER A 194 -4.47 2.01 7.40
N GLU A 195 -5.13 3.10 7.79
CA GLU A 195 -6.28 3.65 7.08
C GLU A 195 -5.92 4.72 6.04
N ILE A 196 -4.65 5.15 6.02
CA ILE A 196 -4.13 6.09 5.02
C ILE A 196 -3.95 5.31 3.71
N THR A 197 -5.01 5.23 2.92
CA THR A 197 -5.00 4.55 1.61
C THR A 197 -4.47 5.46 0.48
N SER A 198 -4.43 6.78 0.70
CA SER A 198 -3.91 7.74 -0.27
C SER A 198 -2.37 7.81 -0.23
N ILE A 199 -1.75 7.06 -1.14
CA ILE A 199 -0.30 7.03 -1.35
C ILE A 199 0.27 8.43 -1.62
N SER A 200 -0.48 9.27 -2.36
CA SER A 200 -0.11 10.64 -2.72
C SER A 200 0.07 11.55 -1.51
N THR A 201 -0.90 11.53 -0.59
CA THR A 201 -0.89 12.34 0.62
C THR A 201 0.21 11.90 1.59
N ALA A 202 0.39 10.60 1.77
CA ALA A 202 1.42 10.06 2.65
C ALA A 202 2.84 10.36 2.15
N ALA A 203 3.07 10.38 0.83
CA ALA A 203 4.38 10.59 0.23
C ALA A 203 4.97 12.00 0.46
N GLN A 204 4.12 13.00 0.72
CA GLN A 204 4.56 14.39 0.91
C GLN A 204 5.22 14.63 2.28
N GLN A 205 4.84 13.86 3.29
CA GLN A 205 5.39 13.99 4.64
C GLN A 205 6.25 12.80 5.02
N ILE A 206 7.52 13.05 5.31
CA ILE A 206 8.47 11.99 5.64
C ILE A 206 8.10 11.19 6.89
N GLU A 207 7.56 11.83 7.94
CA GLU A 207 7.18 11.14 9.18
C GLU A 207 6.01 10.17 8.97
N VAL A 208 4.98 10.63 8.25
CA VAL A 208 3.80 9.81 7.90
C VAL A 208 4.24 8.68 6.98
N PHE A 209 5.00 8.99 5.92
CA PHE A 209 5.54 7.99 4.99
C PHE A 209 6.36 6.91 5.70
N SER A 210 7.25 7.30 6.61
CA SER A 210 8.13 6.36 7.36
C SER A 210 7.33 5.38 8.20
N ARG A 211 6.24 5.85 8.79
CA ARG A 211 5.34 5.06 9.62
C ARG A 211 4.47 4.11 8.80
N VAL A 212 3.90 4.60 7.69
CA VAL A 212 3.17 3.76 6.73
C VAL A 212 4.09 2.69 6.14
N LEU A 213 5.33 3.05 5.77
CA LEU A 213 6.35 2.12 5.28
C LEU A 213 6.71 1.07 6.33
N LYS A 214 6.90 1.46 7.60
CA LYS A 214 7.15 0.53 8.70
C LYS A 214 6.01 -0.48 8.85
N THR A 215 4.76 -0.01 8.85
CA THR A 215 3.58 -0.88 8.99
C THR A 215 3.43 -1.82 7.80
N ALA A 216 3.69 -1.33 6.59
CA ALA A 216 3.66 -2.15 5.38
C ALA A 216 4.77 -3.22 5.36
N ILE A 217 6.00 -2.88 5.78
CA ILE A 217 7.10 -3.85 5.94
C ILE A 217 6.78 -4.86 7.05
N ALA A 218 6.19 -4.42 8.17
CA ALA A 218 5.77 -5.31 9.25
C ALA A 218 4.68 -6.29 8.79
N LYS A 219 3.70 -5.82 8.01
CA LYS A 219 2.67 -6.66 7.37
C LYS A 219 3.29 -7.71 6.44
N PHE A 220 4.28 -7.30 5.64
CA PHE A 220 5.04 -8.21 4.77
C PHE A 220 5.83 -9.27 5.57
N LEU A 221 6.39 -8.90 6.72
CA LEU A 221 7.12 -9.85 7.59
C LEU A 221 6.20 -10.80 8.36
N SER A 222 4.97 -10.37 8.70
CA SER A 222 4.02 -11.18 9.47
C SER A 222 3.18 -12.13 8.63
N HIS A 223 2.97 -11.83 7.33
CA HIS A 223 2.16 -12.65 6.43
C HIS A 223 3.00 -13.21 5.26
N PRO A 224 3.74 -14.31 5.47
CA PRO A 224 4.55 -14.94 4.42
C PRO A 224 3.71 -15.54 3.28
N GLU A 225 2.42 -15.82 3.49
CA GLU A 225 1.55 -16.49 2.50
C GLU A 225 0.99 -15.57 1.40
N ASP A 226 0.90 -14.26 1.68
CA ASP A 226 0.42 -13.21 0.76
C ASP A 226 1.53 -12.21 0.44
N TRP A 227 2.77 -12.69 0.43
CA TRP A 227 3.93 -11.86 0.19
C TRP A 227 3.88 -11.15 -1.17
N GLN A 228 3.22 -11.71 -2.19
CA GLN A 228 3.13 -11.11 -3.53
C GLN A 228 2.25 -9.85 -3.56
N SER A 229 1.05 -9.91 -2.97
CA SER A 229 0.14 -8.76 -2.91
C SER A 229 0.68 -7.69 -1.96
N ALA A 230 1.23 -8.10 -0.82
CA ALA A 230 1.87 -7.19 0.13
C ALA A 230 3.09 -6.47 -0.49
N ILE A 231 3.93 -7.17 -1.26
CA ILE A 231 5.03 -6.53 -2.00
C ILE A 231 4.50 -5.57 -3.04
N GLU A 232 3.42 -5.90 -3.75
CA GLU A 232 2.87 -5.01 -4.78
C GLU A 232 2.32 -3.72 -4.15
N GLU A 233 1.65 -3.79 -3.00
CA GLU A 233 1.23 -2.63 -2.21
C GLU A 233 2.43 -1.77 -1.79
N VAL A 234 3.47 -2.38 -1.20
CA VAL A 234 4.70 -1.68 -0.81
C VAL A 234 5.40 -1.06 -2.02
N ALA A 235 5.51 -1.80 -3.12
CA ALA A 235 6.20 -1.33 -4.31
C ALA A 235 5.44 -0.20 -5.00
N LYS A 236 4.10 -0.23 -5.04
CA LYS A 236 3.26 0.89 -5.51
C LYS A 236 3.52 2.16 -4.71
N MET A 237 3.55 2.04 -3.39
CA MET A 237 3.79 3.17 -2.49
C MET A 237 5.21 3.73 -2.64
N VAL A 238 6.23 2.87 -2.67
CA VAL A 238 7.63 3.28 -2.78
C VAL A 238 7.94 3.86 -4.16
N CYS A 239 7.30 3.36 -5.23
CA CYS A 239 7.50 3.83 -6.60
C CYS A 239 6.64 5.03 -7.01
N HIS A 240 5.89 5.63 -6.09
CA HIS A 240 5.07 6.83 -6.38
C HIS A 240 5.94 8.04 -6.74
N GLY A 241 7.09 8.21 -6.08
CA GLY A 241 8.00 9.34 -6.29
C GLY A 241 9.46 8.90 -6.32
N GLN A 242 10.31 9.68 -6.99
CA GLN A 242 11.75 9.38 -7.01
C GLN A 242 12.39 9.54 -5.62
N HIS A 243 11.96 10.54 -4.85
CA HIS A 243 12.48 10.81 -3.50
C HIS A 243 12.00 9.75 -2.50
N THR A 244 10.75 9.30 -2.57
CA THR A 244 10.23 8.21 -1.72
C THR A 244 10.93 6.89 -2.04
N TYR A 245 11.24 6.63 -3.31
CA TYR A 245 12.03 5.47 -3.72
C TYR A 245 13.44 5.50 -3.13
N VAL A 246 14.18 6.62 -3.28
CA VAL A 246 15.54 6.76 -2.71
C VAL A 246 15.51 6.57 -1.20
N TYR A 247 14.60 7.24 -0.50
CA TYR A 247 14.47 7.15 0.95
C TYR A 247 14.24 5.70 1.41
N SER A 248 13.27 5.02 0.79
CA SER A 248 12.92 3.64 1.14
C SER A 248 14.05 2.66 0.84
N GLN A 249 14.74 2.81 -0.30
CA GLN A 249 15.85 1.93 -0.68
C GLN A 249 17.06 2.11 0.23
N VAL A 250 17.38 3.34 0.67
CA VAL A 250 18.41 3.58 1.69
C VAL A 250 18.05 2.86 2.99
N LEU A 251 16.82 3.01 3.46
CA LEU A 251 16.36 2.39 4.70
C LEU A 251 16.42 0.86 4.63
N ILE A 252 15.93 0.27 3.53
CA ILE A 252 15.99 -1.17 3.30
C ILE A 252 17.45 -1.66 3.19
N GLN A 253 18.34 -0.88 2.58
CA GLN A 253 19.76 -1.21 2.49
C GLN A 253 20.41 -1.25 3.87
N VAL A 254 20.10 -0.30 4.76
CA VAL A 254 20.58 -0.33 6.16
C VAL A 254 20.04 -1.57 6.88
N LEU A 255 18.74 -1.86 6.75
CA LEU A 255 18.14 -3.07 7.34
C LEU A 255 18.72 -4.37 6.75
N SER A 256 19.19 -4.35 5.51
CA SER A 256 19.80 -5.52 4.87
C SER A 256 21.18 -5.89 5.42
N GLN A 257 21.85 -4.96 6.12
CA GLN A 257 23.14 -5.21 6.76
C GLN A 257 23.00 -6.02 8.05
N GLU A 258 21.78 -6.15 8.59
CA GLU A 258 21.52 -6.93 9.78
C GLU A 258 21.70 -8.44 9.53
N PRO A 259 22.47 -9.15 10.37
CA PRO A 259 22.79 -10.56 10.17
C PRO A 259 21.57 -11.48 10.34
N LYS A 260 20.54 -11.02 11.07
CA LYS A 260 19.30 -11.75 11.30
C LYS A 260 18.20 -11.16 10.41
N GLY A 261 17.81 -11.87 9.35
CA GLY A 261 16.68 -11.47 8.49
C GLY A 261 17.01 -10.39 7.44
N GLY A 262 18.24 -9.87 7.38
CA GLY A 262 18.64 -8.90 6.35
C GLY A 262 18.50 -9.42 4.91
N PHE A 263 18.55 -10.74 4.70
CA PHE A 263 18.31 -11.35 3.39
C PHE A 263 16.86 -11.15 2.88
N ILE A 264 15.88 -11.10 3.79
CA ILE A 264 14.46 -10.85 3.45
C ILE A 264 14.30 -9.40 2.97
N MET A 265 14.96 -8.46 3.66
CA MET A 265 14.96 -7.05 3.26
C MET A 265 15.69 -6.83 1.92
N LYS A 266 16.81 -7.54 1.69
CA LYS A 266 17.48 -7.53 0.39
C LYS A 266 16.59 -8.08 -0.73
N ARG A 267 15.77 -9.11 -0.44
CA ARG A 267 14.78 -9.63 -1.40
C ARG A 267 13.67 -8.60 -1.67
N LEU A 268 13.17 -7.93 -0.64
CA LEU A 268 12.17 -6.87 -0.79
C LEU A 268 12.69 -5.73 -1.68
N SER A 269 13.92 -5.26 -1.45
CA SER A 269 14.57 -4.26 -2.32
C SER A 269 14.62 -4.71 -3.79
N GLN A 270 14.98 -5.97 -4.05
CA GLN A 270 15.03 -6.53 -5.39
C GLN A 270 13.66 -6.58 -6.08
N GLU A 271 12.60 -6.98 -5.36
CA GLU A 271 11.25 -7.01 -5.93
C GLU A 271 10.70 -5.60 -6.18
N ILE A 272 10.98 -4.62 -5.31
CA ILE A 272 10.62 -3.21 -5.54
C ILE A 272 11.33 -2.69 -6.79
N THR A 273 12.62 -3.00 -6.98
CA THR A 273 13.36 -2.65 -8.20
C THR A 273 12.78 -3.33 -9.44
N LYS A 274 12.38 -4.61 -9.36
CA LYS A 274 11.70 -5.31 -10.45
C LYS A 274 10.36 -4.66 -10.80
N TYR A 275 9.59 -4.23 -9.81
CA TYR A 275 8.34 -3.51 -10.02
C TYR A 275 8.57 -2.14 -10.68
N ALA A 276 9.56 -1.38 -10.22
CA ALA A 276 9.96 -0.12 -10.85
C ALA A 276 10.36 -0.29 -12.33
N LEU A 277 11.12 -1.33 -12.66
CA LEU A 277 11.51 -1.64 -14.03
C LEU A 277 10.32 -1.99 -14.92
N LYS A 278 9.33 -2.75 -14.40
CA LYS A 278 8.08 -3.04 -15.12
C LYS A 278 7.29 -1.77 -15.46
N ASN A 279 7.34 -0.77 -14.59
CA ASN A 279 6.71 0.53 -14.79
C ASN A 279 7.58 1.52 -15.59
N ASN A 280 8.68 1.05 -16.22
CA ASN A 280 9.63 1.86 -16.98
C ASN A 280 10.34 2.98 -16.17
N HIS A 281 10.43 2.85 -14.84
CA HIS A 281 11.22 3.76 -14.02
C HIS A 281 12.70 3.37 -14.04
N ASN A 282 13.57 4.35 -14.36
CA ASN A 282 15.02 4.13 -14.35
C ASN A 282 15.58 4.22 -12.92
N VAL A 283 15.66 3.07 -12.25
CA VAL A 283 16.15 2.93 -10.88
C VAL A 283 17.61 2.43 -10.76
N THR A 284 18.23 2.16 -11.91
CA THR A 284 19.59 1.62 -12.01
C THR A 284 20.65 2.48 -11.32
N PRO A 285 20.70 3.82 -11.50
CA PRO A 285 21.72 4.65 -10.86
C PRO A 285 21.64 4.61 -9.33
N ILE A 286 20.42 4.60 -8.80
CA ILE A 286 20.14 4.56 -7.35
C ILE A 286 20.60 3.23 -6.77
N THR A 287 20.20 2.12 -7.41
CA THR A 287 20.58 0.77 -6.98
C THR A 287 22.11 0.58 -7.02
N MET A 288 22.78 1.11 -8.05
CA MET A 288 24.23 1.05 -8.14
C MET A 288 24.90 1.88 -7.04
N ALA A 289 24.46 3.13 -6.82
CA ALA A 289 25.00 3.99 -5.78
C ALA A 289 24.91 3.36 -4.37
N LEU A 290 23.79 2.71 -4.06
CA LEU A 290 23.56 2.03 -2.78
C LEU A 290 24.44 0.78 -2.58
N ASN A 291 24.89 0.15 -3.67
CA ASN A 291 25.80 -1.01 -3.65
C ASN A 291 27.29 -0.62 -3.58
N GLY A 292 27.60 0.65 -3.28
CA GLY A 292 28.97 1.09 -3.02
C GLY A 292 29.82 1.29 -4.28
N SER A 293 29.26 1.93 -5.31
CA SER A 293 29.90 2.24 -6.61
C SER A 293 31.30 2.86 -6.55
N SER A 294 31.69 3.44 -5.42
CA SER A 294 32.95 4.19 -5.28
C SER A 294 34.21 3.32 -5.33
N ARG A 295 34.12 2.01 -5.04
CA ARG A 295 35.31 1.15 -4.94
C ARG A 295 35.86 0.67 -6.29
N HIS A 296 35.02 0.54 -7.33
CA HIS A 296 35.44 0.02 -8.66
C HIS A 296 34.71 0.68 -9.85
N PRO A 297 34.93 1.97 -10.13
CA PRO A 297 34.10 2.79 -11.04
C PRO A 297 33.90 2.18 -12.44
N GLN A 298 34.93 1.55 -13.02
CA GLN A 298 34.87 0.94 -14.36
C GLN A 298 33.90 -0.26 -14.44
N ALA A 299 33.78 -1.06 -13.38
CA ALA A 299 32.83 -2.18 -13.36
C ALA A 299 31.39 -1.68 -13.19
N TYR A 300 31.20 -0.64 -12.37
CA TYR A 300 29.91 0.00 -12.15
C TYR A 300 29.40 0.74 -13.40
N GLU A 301 30.28 1.42 -14.14
CA GLU A 301 29.91 2.10 -15.39
C GLU A 301 29.42 1.10 -16.45
N ALA A 302 30.15 -0.01 -16.64
CA ALA A 302 29.75 -1.09 -17.53
C ALA A 302 28.41 -1.72 -17.13
N LEU A 303 28.20 -1.99 -15.84
CA LEU A 303 26.92 -2.53 -15.35
C LEU A 303 25.78 -1.53 -15.47
N THR A 304 26.02 -0.25 -15.16
CA THR A 304 25.02 0.81 -15.28
C THR A 304 24.58 0.96 -16.73
N SER A 305 25.52 0.96 -17.68
CA SER A 305 25.23 1.00 -19.12
C SER A 305 24.36 -0.17 -19.57
N MET A 306 24.71 -1.40 -19.17
CA MET A 306 23.95 -2.60 -19.55
C MET A 306 22.56 -2.67 -18.90
N LEU A 307 22.47 -2.33 -17.61
CA LEU A 307 21.20 -2.33 -16.86
C LEU A 307 20.28 -1.20 -17.29
N PHE A 308 20.81 -0.03 -17.64
CA PHE A 308 20.04 1.09 -18.20
C PHE A 308 19.42 0.73 -19.55
N ARG A 309 20.21 0.11 -20.44
CA ARG A 309 19.73 -0.31 -21.78
C ARG A 309 18.95 -1.62 -21.75
N ASN A 310 18.90 -2.29 -20.61
CA ASN A 310 18.35 -3.64 -20.44
C ASN A 310 18.83 -4.63 -21.52
N THR A 311 20.09 -4.47 -21.97
CA THR A 311 20.71 -5.30 -23.01
C THR A 311 22.18 -5.52 -22.70
N LEU A 312 22.69 -6.70 -23.06
CA LEU A 312 24.08 -7.06 -22.80
C LEU A 312 24.97 -6.62 -23.94
N ASN A 313 25.91 -5.71 -23.64
CA ASN A 313 26.94 -5.30 -24.59
C ASN A 313 28.17 -6.20 -24.44
N PRO A 314 28.66 -6.81 -25.54
CA PRO A 314 29.81 -7.71 -25.44
C PRO A 314 31.14 -7.04 -25.01
N ALA A 315 31.27 -5.74 -25.27
CA ALA A 315 32.41 -4.94 -24.82
C ALA A 315 32.42 -4.79 -23.29
N ASP A 316 31.27 -4.41 -22.72
CA ASP A 316 31.07 -4.24 -21.27
C ASP A 316 31.25 -5.59 -20.53
N ILE A 317 30.76 -6.69 -21.11
CA ILE A 317 30.99 -8.04 -20.59
C ILE A 317 32.47 -8.44 -20.59
N THR A 318 33.21 -8.09 -21.64
CA THR A 318 34.66 -8.35 -21.70
C THR A 318 35.41 -7.54 -20.65
N LEU A 319 34.99 -6.30 -20.41
CA LEU A 319 35.56 -5.45 -19.35
C LEU A 319 35.31 -6.05 -17.97
N LEU A 320 34.08 -6.49 -17.68
CA LEU A 320 33.74 -7.17 -16.43
C LEU A 320 34.52 -8.46 -16.25
N TYR A 321 34.57 -9.31 -17.28
CA TYR A 321 35.35 -10.54 -17.27
C TYR A 321 36.81 -10.29 -16.91
N ARG A 322 37.45 -9.29 -17.53
CA ARG A 322 38.85 -8.92 -17.23
C ARG A 322 39.04 -8.50 -15.77
N LYS A 323 38.09 -7.77 -15.20
CA LYS A 323 38.15 -7.31 -13.80
C LYS A 323 37.91 -8.43 -12.80
N TYR A 324 36.96 -9.32 -13.07
CA TYR A 324 36.67 -10.47 -12.20
C TYR A 324 37.73 -11.58 -12.28
N THR A 325 38.47 -11.67 -13.40
CA THR A 325 39.62 -12.58 -13.54
C THR A 325 40.90 -12.01 -12.92
N SER A 326 40.90 -10.73 -12.53
CA SER A 326 42.06 -10.04 -11.95
C SER A 326 42.28 -10.45 -10.46
N PRO A 327 43.49 -10.27 -9.91
CA PRO A 327 43.82 -10.70 -8.54
C PRO A 327 43.01 -9.95 -7.45
N GLU A 328 42.45 -8.79 -7.77
CA GLU A 328 41.52 -8.05 -6.92
C GLU A 328 40.13 -7.97 -7.58
N PRO A 329 39.31 -9.04 -7.47
CA PRO A 329 37.98 -9.04 -8.04
C PRO A 329 37.07 -8.05 -7.27
N PRO A 330 36.18 -7.34 -7.97
CA PRO A 330 35.16 -6.53 -7.30
C PRO A 330 34.22 -7.42 -6.46
N PRO A 331 33.48 -6.82 -5.49
CA PRO A 331 32.56 -7.57 -4.65
C PRO A 331 31.58 -8.43 -5.46
N ILE A 332 31.36 -9.67 -5.00
CA ILE A 332 30.48 -10.64 -5.68
C ILE A 332 29.02 -10.15 -5.64
N ASP A 333 28.65 -9.33 -4.65
CA ASP A 333 27.31 -8.73 -4.58
C ASP A 333 26.95 -7.88 -5.80
N LEU A 334 27.96 -7.32 -6.50
CA LEU A 334 27.75 -6.51 -7.69
C LEU A 334 27.22 -7.33 -8.88
N ILE A 335 27.75 -8.55 -9.09
CA ILE A 335 27.26 -9.48 -10.12
C ILE A 335 26.02 -10.26 -9.70
N ARG A 336 25.66 -10.24 -8.41
CA ARG A 336 24.44 -10.86 -7.88
C ARG A 336 23.18 -10.01 -8.06
N ASN A 337 23.23 -8.97 -8.89
CA ASN A 337 22.03 -8.22 -9.25
C ASN A 337 21.08 -9.13 -10.06
N PRO A 338 19.83 -9.37 -9.60
CA PRO A 338 18.88 -10.23 -10.30
C PRO A 338 18.61 -9.82 -11.75
N GLN A 339 18.52 -8.51 -12.03
CA GLN A 339 18.28 -8.02 -13.39
C GLN A 339 19.43 -8.40 -14.33
N PHE A 340 20.68 -8.26 -13.87
CA PHE A 340 21.84 -8.65 -14.67
C PHE A 340 21.88 -10.16 -14.92
N LEU A 341 21.53 -10.96 -13.91
CA LEU A 341 21.46 -12.42 -14.02
C LEU A 341 20.35 -12.86 -14.97
N ASP A 342 19.18 -12.24 -14.91
CA ASP A 342 18.08 -12.52 -15.84
C ASP A 342 18.50 -12.21 -17.28
N LEU A 343 19.18 -11.07 -17.52
CA LEU A 343 19.74 -10.74 -18.83
C LEU A 343 20.78 -11.77 -19.33
N LEU A 344 21.63 -12.28 -18.44
CA LEU A 344 22.61 -13.33 -18.77
C LEU A 344 21.91 -14.64 -19.13
N VAL A 345 20.92 -15.04 -18.33
CA VAL A 345 20.13 -16.26 -18.57
C VAL A 345 19.34 -16.13 -19.86
N ASP A 346 18.70 -14.99 -20.12
CA ASP A 346 17.97 -14.74 -21.35
C ASP A 346 18.90 -14.75 -22.57
N SER A 347 20.09 -14.16 -22.47
CA SER A 347 21.05 -14.20 -23.56
C SER A 347 21.57 -15.60 -23.83
N LEU A 348 21.71 -16.45 -22.80
CA LEU A 348 22.29 -17.80 -22.92
C LEU A 348 21.27 -18.89 -23.26
N PHE A 349 20.02 -18.78 -22.81
CA PHE A 349 19.04 -19.86 -22.88
C PHE A 349 17.79 -19.53 -23.71
N LYS A 350 17.69 -18.31 -24.25
CA LYS A 350 16.60 -17.97 -25.18
C LYS A 350 16.84 -18.57 -26.56
N VAL A 351 15.87 -19.37 -27.01
CA VAL A 351 15.87 -20.02 -28.32
C VAL A 351 16.00 -18.98 -29.43
N GLY A 352 16.97 -19.16 -30.33
CA GLY A 352 17.19 -18.29 -31.49
C GLY A 352 18.24 -17.18 -31.34
N THR A 353 18.82 -16.98 -30.15
CA THR A 353 19.90 -16.00 -29.95
C THR A 353 21.28 -16.59 -30.25
N LYS A 354 21.93 -16.16 -31.35
CA LYS A 354 23.28 -16.58 -31.70
C LYS A 354 24.33 -15.73 -30.95
N ILE A 355 24.98 -16.32 -29.94
CA ILE A 355 26.12 -15.70 -29.27
C ILE A 355 27.43 -16.06 -30.01
N ASN A 356 28.34 -15.09 -30.14
CA ASN A 356 29.70 -15.32 -30.64
C ASN A 356 30.48 -16.27 -29.73
N GLN A 357 31.12 -17.29 -30.34
CA GLN A 357 31.76 -18.41 -29.62
C GLN A 357 32.91 -17.98 -28.69
N GLU A 358 33.64 -16.90 -29.02
CA GLU A 358 34.69 -16.32 -28.16
C GLU A 358 34.16 -15.52 -26.96
N GLN A 359 32.93 -15.02 -27.07
CA GLN A 359 32.28 -14.27 -26.00
C GLN A 359 31.52 -15.22 -25.08
N LYS A 360 31.01 -16.33 -25.60
CA LYS A 360 30.30 -17.39 -24.84
C LYS A 360 31.02 -17.80 -23.55
N SER A 361 32.32 -18.11 -23.62
CA SER A 361 33.11 -18.52 -22.44
C SER A 361 33.14 -17.44 -21.35
N LYS A 362 33.09 -16.16 -21.72
CA LYS A 362 33.06 -15.02 -20.79
C LYS A 362 31.70 -14.86 -20.09
N TYR A 363 30.60 -15.03 -20.83
CA TYR A 363 29.24 -14.98 -20.27
C TYR A 363 29.03 -16.12 -19.27
N ILE A 364 29.47 -17.33 -19.64
CA ILE A 364 29.36 -18.51 -18.78
C ILE A 364 30.24 -18.37 -17.53
N TYR A 365 31.44 -17.81 -17.67
CA TYR A 365 32.31 -17.55 -16.53
C TYR A 365 31.69 -16.55 -15.54
N LEU A 366 31.11 -15.45 -16.02
CA LEU A 366 30.44 -14.46 -15.17
C LEU A 366 29.22 -15.05 -14.45
N LEU A 367 28.45 -15.90 -15.14
CA LEU A 367 27.31 -16.60 -14.55
C LEU A 367 27.76 -17.64 -13.51
N GLY A 368 28.83 -18.38 -13.80
CA GLY A 368 29.43 -19.38 -12.90
C GLY A 368 30.06 -18.77 -11.66
N HIS A 369 30.69 -17.59 -11.75
CA HIS A 369 31.43 -16.95 -10.65
C HIS A 369 30.52 -16.57 -9.46
N ARG A 370 29.20 -16.67 -9.62
CA ARG A 370 28.23 -16.59 -8.52
C ARG A 370 28.44 -17.65 -7.43
N VAL A 371 28.98 -18.82 -7.79
CA VAL A 371 29.26 -19.93 -6.88
C VAL A 371 30.54 -19.63 -6.09
N LEU A 372 30.42 -19.60 -4.76
CA LEU A 372 31.45 -19.11 -3.83
C LEU A 372 32.76 -19.94 -3.86
N ASN A 373 32.72 -21.17 -4.35
CA ASN A 373 33.84 -22.10 -4.36
C ASN A 373 34.52 -22.17 -5.74
N LYS A 374 35.83 -21.90 -5.80
CA LYS A 374 36.64 -21.97 -7.03
C LYS A 374 36.68 -23.37 -7.66
N ASP A 375 36.50 -24.42 -6.85
CA ASP A 375 36.49 -25.81 -7.32
C ASP A 375 35.14 -26.20 -7.94
N GLU A 376 34.04 -25.72 -7.37
CA GLU A 376 32.69 -25.89 -7.94
C GLU A 376 32.45 -24.99 -9.16
N LEU A 377 33.18 -23.88 -9.27
CA LEU A 377 33.11 -22.96 -10.41
C LEU A 377 33.42 -23.68 -11.74
N LYS A 378 34.46 -24.51 -11.78
CA LYS A 378 34.83 -25.26 -12.99
C LYS A 378 33.75 -26.27 -13.38
N ALA A 379 33.22 -27.00 -12.40
CA ALA A 379 32.13 -27.95 -12.63
C ALA A 379 30.85 -27.26 -13.12
N THR A 380 30.53 -26.09 -12.53
CA THR A 380 29.37 -25.26 -12.91
C THR A 380 29.52 -24.71 -14.33
N ILE A 381 30.72 -24.22 -14.71
CA ILE A 381 31.00 -23.74 -16.06
C ILE A 381 30.79 -24.86 -17.09
N ILE A 382 31.33 -26.05 -16.83
CA ILE A 382 31.17 -27.22 -17.72
C ILE A 382 29.69 -27.61 -17.84
N ALA A 383 28.95 -27.61 -16.73
CA ALA A 383 27.53 -27.93 -16.73
C ALA A 383 26.70 -26.91 -17.56
N ILE A 384 27.00 -25.61 -17.42
CA ILE A 384 26.37 -24.54 -18.20
C ILE A 384 26.72 -24.66 -19.69
N GLU A 385 27.98 -24.95 -20.03
CA GLU A 385 28.41 -25.14 -21.42
C GLU A 385 27.69 -26.30 -22.09
N LYS A 386 27.55 -27.42 -21.39
CA LYS A 386 26.79 -28.60 -21.85
C LYS A 386 25.31 -28.27 -22.02
N LEU A 387 24.68 -27.64 -21.03
CA LEU A 387 23.27 -27.25 -21.14
C LEU A 387 23.05 -26.29 -22.32
N HIS A 388 23.87 -25.25 -22.46
CA HIS A 388 23.74 -24.31 -23.56
C HIS A 388 23.96 -24.97 -24.93
N ALA A 389 24.88 -25.95 -25.03
CA ALA A 389 25.05 -26.71 -26.27
C ALA A 389 23.79 -27.50 -26.65
N ILE A 390 23.05 -28.02 -25.66
CA ILE A 390 21.79 -28.73 -25.86
C ILE A 390 20.67 -27.74 -26.23
N CYS A 391 20.54 -26.62 -25.50
CA CYS A 391 19.46 -25.64 -25.72
C CYS A 391 19.57 -24.85 -27.05
N ASN A 392 20.78 -24.66 -27.59
CA ASN A 392 20.99 -23.85 -28.80
C ASN A 392 20.72 -24.63 -30.10
N VAL A 393 20.73 -25.96 -30.05
CA VAL A 393 20.26 -26.77 -31.17
C VAL A 393 18.75 -26.90 -30.98
N SER A 394 17.95 -26.37 -31.92
CA SER A 394 16.50 -26.55 -31.93
C SER A 394 16.18 -28.01 -32.25
N ARG A 395 16.32 -28.87 -31.24
CA ARG A 395 16.17 -30.32 -31.36
C ARG A 395 14.71 -30.70 -31.12
N GLY A 396 14.18 -31.57 -31.96
CA GLY A 396 12.92 -32.26 -31.67
C GLY A 396 13.05 -33.10 -30.39
N SER A 397 11.92 -33.51 -29.80
CA SER A 397 11.86 -34.31 -28.57
C SER A 397 12.77 -35.55 -28.63
N SER A 398 12.90 -36.19 -29.79
CA SER A 398 13.68 -37.42 -30.01
C SER A 398 15.19 -37.29 -29.78
N GLU A 399 15.83 -36.18 -30.17
CA GLU A 399 17.26 -35.98 -29.93
C GLU A 399 17.55 -35.53 -28.50
N LEU A 400 16.55 -34.94 -27.83
CA LEU A 400 16.65 -34.56 -26.42
C LEU A 400 16.77 -35.80 -25.52
N ILE A 401 16.09 -36.90 -25.88
CA ILE A 401 16.10 -38.17 -25.13
C ILE A 401 17.52 -38.70 -24.94
N GLY A 402 18.36 -38.63 -25.97
CA GLY A 402 19.74 -39.12 -25.92
C GLY A 402 20.62 -38.37 -24.90
N ASP A 403 20.29 -37.10 -24.62
CA ASP A 403 21.07 -36.24 -23.73
C ASP A 403 20.46 -36.12 -22.32
N ILE A 404 19.32 -36.77 -22.03
CA ILE A 404 18.61 -36.68 -20.73
C ILE A 404 19.51 -37.02 -19.54
N SER A 405 20.29 -38.09 -19.62
CA SER A 405 21.18 -38.50 -18.52
C SER A 405 22.20 -37.40 -18.19
N THR A 406 22.72 -36.72 -19.21
CA THR A 406 23.65 -35.61 -19.03
C THR A 406 22.94 -34.38 -18.45
N LEU A 407 21.70 -34.10 -18.87
CA LEU A 407 20.88 -33.02 -18.32
C LEU A 407 20.60 -33.23 -16.83
N TYR A 408 20.19 -34.42 -16.41
CA TYR A 408 19.96 -34.74 -14.99
C TYR A 408 21.22 -34.56 -14.14
N SER A 409 22.39 -34.93 -14.66
CA SER A 409 23.65 -34.67 -13.96
C SER A 409 23.96 -33.17 -13.80
N CYS A 410 23.56 -32.34 -14.77
CA CYS A 410 23.79 -30.90 -14.77
C CYS A 410 22.77 -30.14 -13.91
N ILE A 411 21.51 -30.61 -13.83
CA ILE A 411 20.42 -29.99 -13.06
C ILE A 411 20.75 -29.90 -11.57
N ARG A 412 21.70 -30.68 -11.05
CA ARG A 412 22.20 -30.55 -9.66
C ARG A 412 22.65 -29.14 -9.29
N PHE A 413 23.05 -28.32 -10.26
CA PHE A 413 23.44 -26.93 -10.02
C PHE A 413 22.22 -25.98 -10.15
N PRO A 414 21.92 -25.12 -9.16
CA PRO A 414 20.74 -24.25 -9.19
C PRO A 414 20.69 -23.29 -10.39
N VAL A 415 21.85 -22.80 -10.84
CA VAL A 415 21.97 -21.92 -12.00
C VAL A 415 21.53 -22.62 -13.29
N VAL A 416 21.84 -23.92 -13.41
CA VAL A 416 21.42 -24.76 -14.53
C VAL A 416 19.91 -24.98 -14.46
N GLY A 417 19.36 -25.23 -13.28
CA GLY A 417 17.91 -25.33 -13.06
C GLY A 417 17.14 -24.09 -13.53
N VAL A 418 17.62 -22.89 -13.19
CA VAL A 418 17.03 -21.62 -13.68
C VAL A 418 17.12 -21.50 -15.20
N GLY A 419 18.26 -21.88 -15.79
CA GLY A 419 18.44 -21.90 -17.25
C GLY A 419 17.48 -22.85 -17.95
N VAL A 420 17.28 -24.06 -17.40
CA VAL A 420 16.30 -25.04 -17.91
C VAL A 420 14.89 -24.48 -17.83
N ILE A 421 14.48 -23.91 -16.69
CA ILE A 421 13.14 -23.31 -16.54
C ILE A 421 12.92 -22.23 -17.59
N ARG A 422 13.87 -21.31 -17.80
CA ARG A 422 13.75 -20.25 -18.80
C ARG A 422 13.69 -20.79 -20.23
N TRP A 423 14.48 -21.81 -20.53
CA TRP A 423 14.46 -22.47 -21.83
C TRP A 423 13.10 -23.14 -22.08
N VAL A 424 12.62 -23.94 -21.12
CA VAL A 424 11.30 -24.58 -21.18
C VAL A 424 10.17 -23.54 -21.26
N GLU A 425 10.23 -22.45 -20.50
CA GLU A 425 9.27 -21.35 -20.59
C GLU A 425 9.19 -20.79 -22.02
N ASN A 426 10.34 -20.50 -22.65
CA ASN A 426 10.35 -19.97 -24.01
C ASN A 426 9.85 -20.99 -25.06
N THR A 427 10.18 -22.27 -24.90
CA THR A 427 9.78 -23.33 -25.83
C THR A 427 8.30 -23.68 -25.71
N VAL A 428 7.78 -23.84 -24.49
CA VAL A 428 6.41 -24.28 -24.23
C VAL A 428 5.39 -23.16 -24.38
N THR A 429 5.80 -21.90 -24.18
CA THR A 429 4.93 -20.72 -24.43
C THR A 429 4.76 -20.42 -25.93
N GLU A 430 5.52 -21.09 -26.81
CA GLU A 430 5.34 -20.90 -28.25
C GLU A 430 3.97 -21.47 -28.70
N PRO A 431 3.11 -20.68 -29.40
CA PRO A 431 1.76 -21.13 -29.77
C PRO A 431 1.70 -22.39 -30.63
N SER A 432 2.78 -22.68 -31.35
CA SER A 432 2.94 -23.84 -32.23
C SER A 432 3.35 -25.12 -31.47
N TYR A 433 3.83 -25.00 -30.23
CA TYR A 433 4.46 -26.10 -29.50
C TYR A 433 3.52 -27.27 -29.26
N PHE A 434 2.33 -27.01 -28.71
CA PHE A 434 1.33 -28.05 -28.43
C PHE A 434 0.68 -28.62 -29.69
N LYS A 435 0.81 -27.95 -30.85
CA LYS A 435 0.40 -28.53 -32.15
C LYS A 435 1.38 -29.58 -32.64
N LEU A 436 2.67 -29.39 -32.34
CA LEU A 436 3.76 -30.24 -32.82
C LEU A 436 4.08 -31.38 -31.85
N CYS A 437 3.85 -31.19 -30.56
CA CYS A 437 3.98 -32.26 -29.56
C CYS A 437 2.72 -33.12 -29.51
N THR A 438 2.80 -34.33 -30.08
CA THR A 438 1.76 -35.36 -29.98
C THR A 438 1.94 -36.30 -28.79
N GLU A 439 3.00 -36.10 -27.99
CA GLU A 439 3.33 -36.92 -26.83
C GLU A 439 2.46 -36.55 -25.62
N SER A 440 1.93 -37.56 -24.92
CA SER A 440 1.12 -37.39 -23.71
C SER A 440 1.89 -36.76 -22.53
N CYS A 441 3.22 -36.88 -22.51
CA CYS A 441 4.09 -36.22 -21.56
C CYS A 441 5.28 -35.59 -22.30
N PRO A 442 5.20 -34.29 -22.64
CA PRO A 442 6.31 -33.61 -23.29
C PRO A 442 7.54 -33.61 -22.36
N LEU A 443 8.69 -34.05 -22.89
CA LEU A 443 9.95 -34.13 -22.14
C LEU A 443 10.33 -32.82 -21.44
N HIS A 444 9.99 -31.67 -22.03
CA HIS A 444 10.22 -30.35 -21.44
C HIS A 444 9.51 -30.19 -20.08
N LEU A 445 8.31 -30.75 -19.91
CA LEU A 445 7.57 -30.69 -18.65
C LEU A 445 8.11 -31.71 -17.64
N ALA A 446 8.53 -32.90 -18.09
CA ALA A 446 9.22 -33.86 -17.23
C ALA A 446 10.56 -33.31 -16.69
N LEU A 447 11.25 -32.46 -17.45
CA LEU A 447 12.44 -31.76 -16.94
C LEU A 447 12.11 -30.79 -15.80
N LEU A 448 10.91 -30.17 -15.80
CA LEU A 448 10.49 -29.31 -14.70
C LEU A 448 10.29 -30.11 -13.40
N ASP A 449 9.79 -31.34 -13.50
CA ASP A 449 9.62 -32.24 -12.36
C ASP A 449 10.95 -32.57 -11.68
N GLU A 450 11.97 -32.82 -12.49
CA GLU A 450 13.32 -33.10 -11.99
C GLU A 450 13.97 -31.86 -11.37
N VAL A 451 13.76 -30.68 -11.98
CA VAL A 451 14.20 -29.42 -11.36
C VAL A 451 13.48 -29.18 -10.03
N ALA A 452 12.19 -29.47 -9.95
CA ALA A 452 11.41 -29.38 -8.71
C ALA A 452 11.87 -30.38 -7.63
N CYS A 453 12.30 -31.57 -8.03
CA CYS A 453 12.83 -32.59 -7.13
C CYS A 453 14.15 -32.13 -6.47
N VAL A 454 15.01 -31.47 -7.24
CA VAL A 454 16.35 -31.06 -6.77
C VAL A 454 16.34 -29.71 -6.06
N HIS A 455 15.52 -28.75 -6.50
CA HIS A 455 15.59 -27.35 -6.03
C HIS A 455 14.27 -26.82 -5.48
N THR A 456 14.14 -26.82 -4.15
CA THR A 456 12.96 -26.25 -3.46
C THR A 456 12.79 -24.75 -3.67
N SER A 457 13.89 -24.00 -3.83
CA SER A 457 13.84 -22.54 -4.04
C SER A 457 13.24 -22.12 -5.40
N LEU A 458 13.09 -23.07 -6.34
CA LEU A 458 12.57 -22.79 -7.69
C LEU A 458 11.09 -23.17 -7.84
N HIS A 459 10.46 -23.74 -6.81
CA HIS A 459 9.07 -24.19 -6.85
C HIS A 459 8.10 -23.06 -7.23
N ASP A 460 8.26 -21.86 -6.67
CA ASP A 460 7.41 -20.70 -7.00
C ASP A 460 7.54 -20.28 -8.48
N GLN A 461 8.74 -20.38 -9.07
CA GLN A 461 8.93 -20.06 -10.49
C GLN A 461 8.27 -21.10 -11.40
N ILE A 462 8.39 -22.38 -11.05
CA ILE A 462 7.76 -23.48 -11.77
C ILE A 462 6.23 -23.37 -11.67
N LEU A 463 5.69 -23.09 -10.48
CA LEU A 463 4.26 -22.92 -10.28
C LEU A 463 3.71 -21.76 -11.13
N ARG A 464 4.38 -20.60 -11.15
CA ARG A 464 3.96 -19.47 -12.02
C ARG A 464 3.93 -19.84 -13.50
N LEU A 465 4.88 -20.65 -13.95
CA LEU A 465 4.89 -21.14 -15.34
C LEU A 465 3.70 -22.07 -15.59
N LEU A 466 3.47 -23.05 -14.71
CA LEU A 466 2.35 -23.98 -14.82
C LEU A 466 0.99 -23.26 -14.79
N VAL A 467 0.82 -22.27 -13.90
CA VAL A 467 -0.37 -21.41 -13.82
C VAL A 467 -0.56 -20.64 -15.12
N ARG A 468 0.49 -20.01 -15.67
CA ARG A 468 0.40 -19.28 -16.94
C ARG A 468 -0.02 -20.20 -18.10
N LEU A 469 0.51 -21.42 -18.14
CA LEU A 469 0.14 -22.41 -19.16
C LEU A 469 -1.30 -22.91 -18.97
N PHE A 470 -1.74 -23.10 -17.72
CA PHE A 470 -3.09 -23.53 -17.39
C PHE A 470 -4.16 -22.48 -17.73
N GLU A 471 -3.86 -21.20 -17.53
CA GLU A 471 -4.73 -20.06 -17.87
C GLU A 471 -4.65 -19.65 -19.34
N SER A 472 -3.66 -20.16 -20.09
CA SER A 472 -3.51 -19.84 -21.51
C SER A 472 -4.67 -20.44 -22.32
N LYS A 473 -5.32 -19.60 -23.14
CA LYS A 473 -6.37 -20.04 -24.07
C LYS A 473 -5.71 -20.62 -25.31
N GLN A 474 -5.88 -21.92 -25.52
CA GLN A 474 -5.37 -22.63 -26.70
C GLN A 474 -6.53 -22.89 -27.67
N ASP A 475 -7.11 -21.82 -28.22
CA ASP A 475 -8.33 -21.87 -29.05
C ASP A 475 -8.19 -22.72 -30.33
N GLU A 476 -6.96 -23.02 -30.74
CA GLU A 476 -6.65 -23.78 -31.95
C GLU A 476 -6.60 -25.30 -31.74
N LEU A 477 -6.66 -25.77 -30.49
CA LEU A 477 -6.68 -27.21 -30.17
C LEU A 477 -8.11 -27.72 -30.00
N GLU A 478 -8.33 -29.01 -30.27
CA GLU A 478 -9.60 -29.67 -29.97
C GLU A 478 -9.87 -29.69 -28.45
N ILE A 479 -11.14 -29.53 -28.06
CA ILE A 479 -11.57 -29.44 -26.65
C ILE A 479 -11.07 -30.64 -25.83
N LEU A 480 -11.05 -31.84 -26.40
CA LEU A 480 -10.57 -33.04 -25.72
C LEU A 480 -9.07 -32.95 -25.42
N VAL A 481 -8.27 -32.50 -26.39
CA VAL A 481 -6.82 -32.32 -26.24
C VAL A 481 -6.50 -31.21 -25.24
N GLN A 482 -7.30 -30.13 -25.21
CA GLN A 482 -7.18 -29.09 -24.19
C GLN A 482 -7.43 -29.64 -22.78
N LEU A 483 -8.43 -30.51 -22.62
CA LEU A 483 -8.74 -31.13 -21.33
C LEU A 483 -7.61 -32.06 -20.87
N GLU A 484 -7.07 -32.89 -21.78
CA GLU A 484 -5.92 -33.76 -21.49
C GLU A 484 -4.67 -32.97 -21.15
N LEU A 485 -4.40 -31.87 -21.86
CA LEU A 485 -3.31 -30.96 -21.54
C LEU A 485 -3.46 -30.36 -20.13
N LYS A 486 -4.66 -29.89 -19.78
CA LYS A 486 -4.93 -29.35 -18.44
C LYS A 486 -4.76 -30.41 -17.35
N LYS A 487 -5.21 -31.65 -17.57
CA LYS A 487 -4.95 -32.77 -16.65
C LYS A 487 -3.46 -33.02 -16.47
N MET A 488 -2.71 -33.07 -17.56
CA MET A 488 -1.26 -33.24 -17.52
C MET A 488 -0.56 -32.11 -16.74
N LEU A 489 -0.99 -30.85 -16.90
CA LEU A 489 -0.50 -29.73 -16.10
C LEU A 489 -0.85 -29.89 -14.61
N LEU A 490 -2.04 -30.38 -14.29
CA LEU A 490 -2.42 -30.70 -12.91
C LEU A 490 -1.56 -31.82 -12.33
N ASP A 491 -1.21 -32.86 -13.08
CA ASP A 491 -0.27 -33.91 -12.62
C ASP A 491 1.08 -33.31 -12.24
N ARG A 492 1.56 -32.31 -12.99
CA ARG A 492 2.79 -31.59 -12.65
C ARG A 492 2.64 -30.75 -11.38
N MET A 493 1.47 -30.12 -11.18
CA MET A 493 1.15 -29.42 -9.93
C MET A 493 1.08 -30.38 -8.73
N VAL A 494 0.53 -31.58 -8.90
CA VAL A 494 0.49 -32.64 -7.88
C VAL A 494 1.90 -33.13 -7.56
N ASN A 495 2.76 -33.32 -8.55
CA ASN A 495 4.18 -33.63 -8.29
C ASN A 495 4.85 -32.49 -7.52
N LEU A 496 4.59 -31.22 -7.84
CA LEU A 496 5.12 -30.08 -7.09
C LEU A 496 4.64 -30.07 -5.62
N LEU A 497 3.38 -30.43 -5.39
CA LEU A 497 2.78 -30.62 -4.07
C LEU A 497 3.51 -31.73 -3.30
N ALA A 498 3.76 -32.89 -3.94
CA ALA A 498 4.48 -34.01 -3.35
C ALA A 498 5.94 -33.68 -2.97
N ARG A 499 6.54 -32.64 -3.59
CA ARG A 499 7.89 -32.15 -3.25
C ARG A 499 7.92 -31.04 -2.20
N GLY A 500 6.78 -30.67 -1.62
CA GLY A 500 6.68 -29.74 -0.49
C GLY A 500 6.11 -28.36 -0.81
N CYS A 501 5.72 -28.07 -2.07
CA CYS A 501 5.05 -26.82 -2.43
C CYS A 501 3.52 -26.95 -2.32
N VAL A 502 3.02 -27.30 -1.13
CA VAL A 502 1.60 -27.67 -0.93
C VAL A 502 0.69 -26.44 -0.90
N VAL A 503 0.95 -25.51 0.02
CA VAL A 503 0.08 -24.36 0.30
C VAL A 503 -0.16 -23.48 -0.94
N PRO A 504 0.87 -23.07 -1.72
CA PRO A 504 0.66 -22.22 -2.89
C PRO A 504 -0.16 -22.89 -4.00
N VAL A 505 0.01 -24.21 -4.20
CA VAL A 505 -0.72 -24.99 -5.20
C VAL A 505 -2.19 -25.11 -4.81
N VAL A 506 -2.48 -25.52 -3.56
CA VAL A 506 -3.85 -25.68 -3.08
C VAL A 506 -4.59 -24.33 -3.06
N LYS A 507 -3.91 -23.25 -2.64
CA LYS A 507 -4.46 -21.90 -2.66
C LYS A 507 -4.84 -21.45 -4.08
N TYR A 508 -4.02 -21.76 -5.08
CA TYR A 508 -4.34 -21.46 -6.47
C TYR A 508 -5.59 -22.22 -6.95
N ILE A 509 -5.65 -23.54 -6.74
CA ILE A 509 -6.81 -24.34 -7.17
C ILE A 509 -8.08 -23.93 -6.41
N SER A 510 -7.98 -23.60 -5.13
CA SER A 510 -9.09 -23.06 -4.34
C SER A 510 -9.60 -21.72 -4.91
N GLN A 511 -8.69 -20.83 -5.32
CA GLN A 511 -9.07 -19.59 -6.02
C GLN A 511 -9.76 -19.88 -7.36
N CYS A 512 -9.27 -20.83 -8.15
CA CYS A 512 -9.94 -21.26 -9.39
C CYS A 512 -11.36 -21.81 -9.13
N CYS A 513 -11.53 -22.56 -8.05
CA CYS A 513 -12.83 -23.08 -7.62
C CYS A 513 -13.81 -21.97 -7.23
N THR A 514 -13.37 -20.99 -6.44
CA THR A 514 -14.23 -19.88 -5.98
C THR A 514 -14.63 -18.93 -7.11
N LYS A 515 -13.76 -18.71 -8.10
CA LYS A 515 -14.05 -17.84 -9.25
C LYS A 515 -14.98 -18.50 -10.27
N GLY A 516 -15.04 -19.83 -10.32
CA GLY A 516 -15.85 -20.58 -11.29
C GLY A 516 -15.28 -20.59 -12.71
N ASP A 517 -14.01 -20.19 -12.90
CA ASP A 517 -13.37 -20.07 -14.22
C ASP A 517 -12.88 -21.41 -14.78
N THR A 518 -12.90 -22.49 -13.98
CA THR A 518 -12.32 -23.80 -14.33
C THR A 518 -13.35 -24.92 -14.24
N ASP A 519 -13.27 -25.89 -15.15
CA ASP A 519 -14.16 -27.05 -15.18
C ASP A 519 -14.08 -27.86 -13.88
N ILE A 520 -15.26 -28.16 -13.30
CA ILE A 520 -15.39 -28.95 -12.07
C ILE A 520 -14.73 -30.34 -12.21
N SER A 521 -14.72 -30.90 -13.42
CA SER A 521 -14.07 -32.19 -13.71
C SER A 521 -12.54 -32.17 -13.50
N LEU A 522 -11.89 -31.04 -13.78
CA LEU A 522 -10.45 -30.86 -13.57
C LEU A 522 -10.13 -30.68 -12.09
N ILE A 523 -10.96 -29.94 -11.36
CA ILE A 523 -10.81 -29.78 -9.91
C ILE A 523 -11.01 -31.12 -9.21
N ARG A 524 -12.03 -31.88 -9.62
CA ARG A 524 -12.26 -33.25 -9.14
C ARG A 524 -11.05 -34.15 -9.38
N TYR A 525 -10.50 -34.13 -10.60
CA TYR A 525 -9.29 -34.89 -10.92
C TYR A 525 -8.11 -34.53 -10.00
N PHE A 526 -7.86 -33.24 -9.79
CA PHE A 526 -6.82 -32.78 -8.86
C PHE A 526 -7.06 -33.27 -7.43
N VAL A 527 -8.30 -33.19 -6.92
CA VAL A 527 -8.64 -33.67 -5.57
C VAL A 527 -8.40 -35.17 -5.43
N THR A 528 -8.77 -35.97 -6.45
CA THR A 528 -8.52 -37.42 -6.46
C THR A 528 -7.04 -37.73 -6.40
N GLU A 529 -6.22 -37.15 -7.28
CA GLU A 529 -4.77 -37.37 -7.31
C GLU A 529 -4.07 -36.91 -6.02
N VAL A 530 -4.51 -35.80 -5.43
CA VAL A 530 -3.98 -35.35 -4.13
C VAL A 530 -4.34 -36.34 -3.02
N LEU A 531 -5.58 -36.79 -2.94
CA LEU A 531 -6.01 -37.75 -1.90
C LEU A 531 -5.33 -39.11 -2.03
N GLU A 532 -5.00 -39.55 -3.24
CA GLU A 532 -4.23 -40.78 -3.47
C GLU A 532 -2.75 -40.64 -3.07
N THR A 533 -2.22 -39.41 -3.07
CA THR A 533 -0.80 -39.15 -2.76
C THR A 533 -0.54 -38.76 -1.30
N VAL A 534 -1.51 -38.20 -0.59
CA VAL A 534 -1.34 -37.72 0.80
C VAL A 534 -1.80 -38.74 1.83
N THR A 535 -1.07 -38.82 2.95
CA THR A 535 -1.44 -39.66 4.10
C THR A 535 -1.25 -38.89 5.42
N HIS A 536 -1.87 -39.36 6.50
CA HIS A 536 -1.81 -38.71 7.81
C HIS A 536 -0.37 -38.66 8.38
N PRO A 537 -0.01 -37.66 9.21
CA PRO A 537 -0.83 -36.56 9.74
C PRO A 537 -0.86 -35.31 8.83
N TYR A 538 -2.04 -34.71 8.69
CA TYR A 538 -2.24 -33.46 7.93
C TYR A 538 -1.91 -32.23 8.78
N SER A 539 -1.41 -31.14 8.17
CA SER A 539 -1.26 -29.84 8.85
C SER A 539 -2.57 -29.06 8.88
N SER A 540 -2.75 -28.18 9.87
CA SER A 540 -3.95 -27.34 9.99
C SER A 540 -4.14 -26.41 8.78
N GLU A 541 -3.06 -25.82 8.26
CA GLU A 541 -3.07 -24.95 7.08
C GLU A 541 -3.56 -25.70 5.83
N PHE A 542 -3.11 -26.93 5.62
CA PHE A 542 -3.56 -27.76 4.51
C PHE A 542 -5.05 -28.10 4.63
N VAL A 543 -5.49 -28.50 5.83
CA VAL A 543 -6.90 -28.84 6.08
C VAL A 543 -7.80 -27.63 5.86
N GLN A 544 -7.43 -26.45 6.34
CA GLN A 544 -8.23 -25.22 6.16
C GLN A 544 -8.44 -24.86 4.68
N LEU A 545 -7.43 -25.06 3.83
CA LEU A 545 -7.52 -24.74 2.40
C LEU A 545 -8.17 -25.85 1.58
N PHE A 546 -7.95 -27.12 1.94
CA PHE A 546 -8.37 -28.27 1.15
C PHE A 546 -9.76 -28.79 1.55
N LEU A 547 -10.15 -28.72 2.83
CA LEU A 547 -11.44 -29.20 3.33
C LEU A 547 -12.64 -28.57 2.61
N PRO A 548 -12.71 -27.24 2.38
CA PRO A 548 -13.84 -26.62 1.68
C PRO A 548 -14.02 -27.14 0.24
N MET A 549 -12.93 -27.53 -0.42
CA MET A 549 -12.98 -28.10 -1.77
C MET A 549 -13.50 -29.55 -1.76
N VAL A 550 -13.11 -30.32 -0.74
CA VAL A 550 -13.53 -31.74 -0.59
C VAL A 550 -14.97 -31.85 -0.12
N GLU A 551 -15.45 -30.92 0.72
CA GLU A 551 -16.84 -30.89 1.20
C GLU A 551 -17.85 -30.43 0.13
N ASN A 552 -17.39 -29.75 -0.93
CA ASN A 552 -18.26 -29.33 -2.02
C ASN A 552 -18.81 -30.53 -2.81
N GLU A 553 -20.13 -30.74 -2.72
CA GLU A 553 -20.83 -31.87 -3.33
C GLU A 553 -20.77 -31.87 -4.87
N GLU A 554 -20.59 -30.72 -5.52
CA GLU A 554 -20.41 -30.67 -6.98
C GLU A 554 -19.07 -31.29 -7.42
N ILE A 555 -18.06 -31.20 -6.56
CA ILE A 555 -16.69 -31.68 -6.82
C ILE A 555 -16.57 -33.15 -6.46
N THR A 556 -16.98 -33.55 -5.25
CA THR A 556 -16.76 -34.92 -4.73
C THR A 556 -18.01 -35.80 -4.72
N GLY A 557 -19.19 -35.26 -5.00
CA GLY A 557 -20.46 -35.98 -4.87
C GLY A 557 -20.61 -37.20 -5.78
N SER A 558 -19.92 -37.24 -6.92
CA SER A 558 -19.91 -38.43 -7.80
C SER A 558 -18.80 -39.44 -7.50
N MET A 559 -17.89 -39.13 -6.56
CA MET A 559 -16.71 -39.95 -6.23
C MET A 559 -16.90 -40.77 -4.96
N ARG A 560 -17.93 -40.45 -4.15
CA ARG A 560 -18.32 -41.23 -2.96
C ARG A 560 -18.89 -42.57 -3.39
N ASN A 561 -18.03 -43.58 -3.56
CA ASN A 561 -18.45 -44.95 -3.75
C ASN A 561 -18.80 -45.58 -2.40
N GLU A 562 -19.89 -46.35 -2.32
CA GLU A 562 -20.35 -47.07 -1.11
C GLU A 562 -19.45 -48.25 -0.69
N GLY A 563 -18.14 -48.20 -0.97
CA GLY A 563 -17.16 -49.24 -0.62
C GLY A 563 -16.21 -48.81 0.50
N ASP A 564 -15.73 -49.77 1.29
CA ASP A 564 -14.94 -49.61 2.54
C ASP A 564 -13.62 -48.80 2.46
N ASN A 565 -13.21 -48.31 1.28
CA ASN A 565 -11.97 -47.53 1.09
C ASN A 565 -12.23 -46.27 0.24
N ASP A 566 -13.12 -45.38 0.69
CA ASP A 566 -13.25 -44.04 0.08
C ASP A 566 -12.26 -43.06 0.75
N PRO A 567 -11.16 -42.66 0.08
CA PRO A 567 -10.17 -41.76 0.65
C PRO A 567 -10.76 -40.37 0.95
N ILE A 568 -11.86 -39.99 0.30
CA ILE A 568 -12.58 -38.73 0.57
C ILE A 568 -13.29 -38.82 1.93
N ALA A 569 -14.01 -39.91 2.18
CA ALA A 569 -14.70 -40.13 3.45
C ALA A 569 -13.71 -40.26 4.61
N GLU A 570 -12.61 -40.98 4.42
CA GLU A 570 -11.54 -41.11 5.41
C GLU A 570 -10.92 -39.75 5.76
N PHE A 571 -10.62 -38.93 4.75
CA PHE A 571 -10.10 -37.58 4.94
C PHE A 571 -11.08 -36.69 5.73
N ILE A 572 -12.37 -36.70 5.38
CA ILE A 572 -13.40 -35.91 6.07
C ILE A 572 -13.56 -36.36 7.53
N VAL A 573 -13.60 -37.68 7.78
CA VAL A 573 -13.72 -38.24 9.14
C VAL A 573 -12.51 -37.87 9.98
N HIS A 574 -11.30 -38.00 9.44
CA HIS A 574 -10.07 -37.60 10.13
C HIS A 574 -10.04 -36.10 10.42
N CYS A 575 -10.44 -35.25 9.46
CA CYS A 575 -10.50 -33.80 9.66
C CYS A 575 -11.53 -33.41 10.73
N LYS A 576 -12.71 -34.04 10.73
CA LYS A 576 -13.75 -33.82 11.74
C LYS A 576 -13.44 -34.42 13.10
N ALA A 577 -12.46 -35.33 13.21
CA ALA A 577 -12.00 -35.88 14.48
C ALA A 577 -10.89 -35.05 15.12
N HIS A 578 -10.02 -34.42 14.31
CA HIS A 578 -8.81 -33.75 14.78
C HIS A 578 -8.83 -32.21 14.66
N TYR A 579 -9.68 -31.64 13.81
CA TYR A 579 -9.67 -30.21 13.48
C TYR A 579 -11.02 -29.50 13.69
N THR A 580 -11.97 -30.13 14.38
CA THR A 580 -13.29 -29.58 14.75
C THR A 580 -13.21 -28.52 15.86
N THR A 581 -12.47 -27.44 15.61
CA THR A 581 -12.68 -26.13 16.21
C THR A 581 -11.82 -25.13 15.45
N LEU A 582 -12.41 -24.44 14.47
CA LEU A 582 -12.14 -23.04 14.13
C LEU A 582 -13.33 -22.49 13.37
#